data_AF-A0AAW0INZ2-F1
#
_entry.id   AF-A0AAW0INZ2-F1
#
_cell.length_a   1.000
_cell.length_b   1.000
_cell.length_c   1.000
_cell.angle_alpha   90.00
_cell.angle_beta   90.00
_cell.angle_gamma   90.00
#
_symmetry.space_group_name_H-M   'P 1'
#
loop_
_entity.id
_entity.type
_entity.pdbx_description
1 polymer ?
#
loop_
_entity_poly.entity_id
_entity_poly.type
_entity_poly.pdbx_seq_one_letter_code
_entity_poly.pdbx_strand_id
1 'polypeptide(L)'
;MVQYDLPNVTSVCEPQQNLSSRRIFFDDNPFDFAVPVLCAQLSISAVINAFLQLVLSPIGESAFISQMWTGIAMGPSILGKFSALAALIYPRKSLYLSKTLGNFACLLLMFLVGVKMDLSMLTKSGKKGTRHWVMCFLIATNAKHSLCFHFKA
;
A
#
# COMPACT_ATOMS: atom_id res chain seq x y z
N MET A 1 -1.72 -22.08 10.27
CA MET A 1 -3.12 -21.68 10.49
C MET A 1 -3.13 -20.27 11.07
N VAL A 2 -3.37 -19.25 10.25
CA VAL A 2 -3.52 -17.86 10.74
C VAL A 2 -4.99 -17.66 11.06
N GLN A 3 -5.31 -17.58 12.35
CA GLN A 3 -6.64 -17.36 12.88
C GLN A 3 -6.86 -15.85 13.01
N TYR A 4 -7.87 -15.29 12.32
CA TYR A 4 -8.34 -13.93 12.60
C TYR A 4 -9.72 -14.02 13.24
N ASP A 5 -9.76 -13.64 14.52
CA ASP A 5 -10.94 -13.52 15.36
C ASP A 5 -11.74 -12.26 14.95
N LEU A 6 -12.97 -12.44 14.47
CA LEU A 6 -13.99 -11.40 14.41
C LEU A 6 -15.34 -11.99 14.83
N PRO A 7 -16.15 -11.27 15.62
CA PRO A 7 -17.49 -11.71 15.99
C PRO A 7 -18.38 -11.63 14.75
N ASN A 8 -18.79 -12.80 14.23
CA ASN A 8 -19.62 -13.03 13.03
C ASN A 8 -18.84 -13.35 11.72
N VAL A 9 -18.12 -14.48 11.69
CA VAL A 9 -17.29 -14.91 10.55
C VAL A 9 -17.90 -16.08 9.79
N THR A 10 -18.13 -15.88 8.49
CA THR A 10 -18.14 -16.98 7.52
C THR A 10 -16.70 -17.46 7.36
N SER A 11 -16.41 -18.70 7.76
CA SER A 11 -15.09 -19.30 7.63
C SER A 11 -14.74 -19.50 6.16
N VAL A 12 -14.01 -18.54 5.58
CA VAL A 12 -13.39 -18.71 4.26
C VAL A 12 -12.18 -19.61 4.45
N CYS A 13 -12.35 -20.90 4.14
CA CYS A 13 -11.23 -21.84 4.00
C CYS A 13 -10.43 -21.49 2.76
N GLU A 14 -9.46 -20.59 2.88
CA GLU A 14 -8.39 -20.47 1.89
C GLU A 14 -7.38 -21.60 2.14
N PRO A 15 -7.10 -22.46 1.14
CA PRO A 15 -6.09 -23.50 1.29
C PRO A 15 -4.74 -22.87 1.59
N GLN A 16 -4.00 -23.49 2.53
CA GLN A 16 -2.68 -23.02 2.93
C GLN A 16 -1.78 -22.92 1.69
N GLN A 17 -1.33 -21.70 1.39
CA GLN A 17 -0.51 -21.43 0.21
C GLN A 17 0.74 -22.31 0.27
N ASN A 18 0.94 -23.16 -0.74
CA ASN A 18 2.18 -23.90 -0.88
C ASN A 18 3.31 -22.87 -1.06
N LEU A 19 4.31 -22.86 -0.17
CA LEU A 19 5.44 -21.93 -0.24
C LEU A 19 6.57 -22.43 -1.15
N SER A 20 6.49 -23.70 -1.57
CA SER A 20 7.52 -24.37 -2.35
C SER A 20 6.88 -25.12 -3.51
N SER A 21 7.19 -24.71 -4.74
CA SER A 21 6.86 -25.46 -5.95
C SER A 21 7.83 -26.62 -6.11
N ARG A 22 7.33 -27.80 -6.49
CA ARG A 22 8.13 -29.01 -6.68
C ARG A 22 8.87 -28.98 -8.03
N ARG A 23 9.85 -28.09 -8.15
CA ARG A 23 10.76 -27.90 -9.31
C ARG A 23 10.06 -27.56 -10.64
N ILE A 24 10.77 -26.73 -11.41
CA ILE A 24 10.57 -26.28 -12.81
C ILE A 24 10.21 -27.35 -13.88
N PHE A 25 10.06 -28.63 -13.51
CA PHE A 25 9.80 -29.75 -14.42
C PHE A 25 8.38 -30.32 -14.34
N PHE A 26 7.53 -29.83 -13.42
CA PHE A 26 6.12 -30.20 -13.39
C PHE A 26 5.27 -29.06 -13.96
N ASP A 27 4.27 -29.43 -14.77
CA ASP A 27 3.30 -28.57 -15.47
C ASP A 27 2.31 -27.91 -14.49
N ASP A 28 2.84 -27.26 -13.45
CA ASP A 28 2.07 -26.53 -12.45
C ASP A 28 2.03 -25.04 -12.85
N ASN A 29 0.82 -24.49 -12.96
CA ASN A 29 0.63 -23.08 -13.26
C ASN A 29 1.27 -22.21 -12.15
N PRO A 30 2.30 -21.41 -12.45
CA PRO A 30 3.06 -20.65 -11.44
C PRO A 30 2.25 -19.54 -10.76
N PHE A 31 1.06 -19.23 -11.29
CA PHE A 31 0.09 -18.28 -10.73
C PHE A 31 -0.73 -18.82 -9.55
N ASP A 32 -0.68 -20.12 -9.23
CA ASP A 32 -1.39 -20.65 -8.06
C ASP A 32 -0.65 -20.39 -6.73
N PHE A 33 0.64 -20.05 -6.81
CA PHE A 33 1.49 -19.77 -5.66
C PHE A 33 1.43 -18.28 -5.27
N ALA A 34 1.22 -17.99 -3.99
CA ALA A 34 1.17 -16.62 -3.47
C ALA A 34 2.47 -15.82 -3.67
N VAL A 35 3.63 -16.47 -3.55
CA VAL A 35 4.94 -15.79 -3.56
C VAL A 35 5.31 -15.25 -4.96
N PRO A 36 5.24 -16.06 -6.05
CA PRO A 36 5.47 -15.55 -7.41
C PRO A 36 4.51 -14.43 -7.81
N VAL A 37 3.23 -14.54 -7.43
CA VAL A 37 2.20 -13.52 -7.70
C VAL A 37 2.55 -12.20 -7.01
N LEU A 38 2.98 -12.24 -5.75
CA LEU A 38 3.43 -11.05 -5.03
C LEU A 38 4.68 -10.43 -5.67
N CYS A 39 5.67 -11.25 -6.05
CA CYS A 39 6.86 -10.77 -6.74
C CYS A 39 6.52 -10.11 -8.08
N ALA A 40 5.59 -10.68 -8.85
CA ALA A 40 5.09 -10.09 -10.09
C ALA A 40 4.40 -8.74 -9.83
N GLN A 41 3.55 -8.66 -8.80
CA GLN A 41 2.88 -7.42 -8.41
C GLN A 41 3.88 -6.31 -8.02
N LEU A 42 4.92 -6.64 -7.24
CA LEU A 42 5.97 -5.69 -6.86
C LEU A 42 6.84 -5.28 -8.05
N SER A 43 7.14 -6.21 -8.97
CA SER A 43 7.89 -5.93 -10.20
C SER A 43 7.11 -4.94 -11.09
N ILE A 44 5.82 -5.17 -11.30
CA ILE A 44 4.95 -4.26 -12.05
C ILE A 44 4.92 -2.88 -11.38
N SER A 45 4.81 -2.82 -10.05
CA SER A 45 4.87 -1.57 -9.30
C SER A 45 6.20 -0.82 -9.52
N ALA A 46 7.33 -1.52 -9.51
CA ALA A 46 8.65 -0.95 -9.75
C ALA A 46 8.79 -0.42 -11.19
N VAL A 47 8.25 -1.14 -12.18
CA VAL A 47 8.25 -0.70 -13.59
C VAL A 47 7.42 0.57 -13.76
N ILE A 48 6.23 0.64 -13.15
CA ILE A 48 5.38 1.84 -13.18
C ILE A 48 6.10 3.01 -12.51
N ASN A 49 6.72 2.77 -11.35
CA ASN A 49 7.49 3.82 -10.66
C ASN A 49 8.67 4.30 -11.51
N ALA A 50 9.41 3.39 -12.17
CA ALA A 50 10.53 3.74 -13.03
C ALA A 50 10.07 4.54 -14.27
N PHE A 51 8.96 4.14 -14.89
CA PHE A 51 8.35 4.88 -16.00
C PHE A 51 7.93 6.29 -15.56
N LEU A 52 7.25 6.39 -14.42
CA LEU A 52 6.81 7.67 -13.89
C LEU A 52 7.99 8.54 -13.46
N GLN A 53 9.03 7.93 -12.89
CA GLN A 53 10.28 8.60 -12.54
C GLN A 53 11.00 9.09 -13.78
N LEU A 54 11.00 8.36 -14.91
CA LEU A 54 11.58 8.83 -16.17
C LEU A 54 10.82 10.05 -16.72
N VAL A 55 9.49 10.05 -16.63
CA VAL A 55 8.65 11.18 -17.04
C VAL A 55 8.80 12.40 -16.11
N LEU A 56 8.99 12.19 -14.80
CA LEU A 56 9.14 13.26 -13.81
C LEU A 56 10.60 13.69 -13.56
N SER A 57 11.60 12.88 -13.94
CA SER A 57 13.03 13.20 -13.86
C SER A 57 13.41 14.53 -14.50
N PRO A 58 12.81 15.01 -15.62
CA PRO A 58 13.12 16.33 -16.16
C PRO A 58 12.70 17.50 -15.24
N ILE A 59 11.92 17.26 -14.19
CA ILE A 59 11.37 18.31 -13.30
C ILE A 59 12.28 18.59 -12.08
N GLY A 60 13.32 17.76 -11.84
CA GLY A 60 14.42 18.10 -10.93
C GLY A 60 14.14 17.94 -9.42
N GLU A 61 13.95 16.69 -8.98
CA GLU A 61 13.88 16.19 -7.58
C GLU A 61 12.52 16.10 -6.87
N SER A 62 12.12 14.84 -6.65
CA SER A 62 11.55 14.27 -5.41
C SER A 62 11.06 12.85 -5.75
N ALA A 63 11.95 11.85 -5.63
CA ALA A 63 11.60 10.44 -5.86
C ALA A 63 10.40 9.98 -4.99
N PHE A 64 10.17 10.66 -3.86
CA PHE A 64 9.03 10.42 -3.00
C PHE A 64 7.67 10.74 -3.67
N ILE A 65 7.61 11.80 -4.48
CA ILE A 65 6.37 12.18 -5.17
C ILE A 65 6.00 11.12 -6.22
N SER A 66 6.96 10.60 -7.01
CA SER A 66 6.67 9.56 -8.01
C SER A 66 6.14 8.27 -7.36
N GLN A 67 6.66 7.91 -6.19
CA GLN A 67 6.18 6.75 -5.45
C GLN A 67 4.73 6.95 -4.98
N MET A 68 4.37 8.17 -4.53
CA MET A 68 3.00 8.49 -4.13
C MET A 68 2.02 8.39 -5.30
N TRP A 69 2.39 8.96 -6.45
CA TRP A 69 1.60 8.84 -7.68
C TRP A 69 1.47 7.40 -8.17
N THR A 70 2.55 6.61 -8.08
CA THR A 70 2.51 5.18 -8.39
C THR A 70 1.49 4.44 -7.51
N GLY A 71 1.44 4.76 -6.21
CA GLY A 71 0.44 4.20 -5.30
C GLY A 71 -1.00 4.59 -5.65
N ILE A 72 -1.23 5.84 -6.06
CA ILE A 72 -2.56 6.31 -6.52
C ILE A 72 -2.94 5.59 -7.83
N ALA A 73 -2.00 5.45 -8.76
CA ALA A 73 -2.18 4.76 -10.04
C ALA A 73 -2.50 3.28 -9.87
N MET A 74 -1.82 2.60 -8.95
CA MET A 74 -2.08 1.19 -8.60
C MET A 74 -3.33 1.02 -7.74
N GLY A 75 -3.86 2.11 -7.18
CA GLY A 75 -5.06 2.11 -6.37
C GLY A 75 -6.31 1.70 -7.17
N PRO A 76 -7.36 1.21 -6.48
CA PRO A 76 -8.60 0.77 -7.12
C PRO A 76 -9.33 1.89 -7.87
N SER A 77 -8.97 3.17 -7.66
CA SER A 77 -9.50 4.32 -8.37
C SER A 77 -9.21 4.32 -9.87
N ILE A 78 -8.03 3.83 -10.27
CA ILE A 78 -7.62 3.75 -11.68
C ILE A 78 -7.74 2.32 -12.19
N LEU A 79 -7.36 1.33 -11.39
CA LEU A 79 -7.51 -0.09 -11.75
C LEU A 79 -8.97 -0.55 -11.83
N GLY A 80 -9.89 0.07 -11.08
CA GLY A 80 -11.31 -0.27 -11.09
C GLY A 80 -11.99 -0.03 -12.43
N LYS A 81 -11.45 0.84 -13.29
CA LYS A 81 -11.95 1.07 -14.66
C LYS A 81 -11.60 -0.08 -15.61
N PHE A 82 -10.57 -0.88 -15.29
CA PHE A 82 -10.12 -2.02 -16.07
C PHE A 82 -10.27 -3.31 -15.24
N SER A 83 -11.51 -3.83 -15.16
CA SER A 83 -11.85 -5.01 -14.36
C SER A 83 -10.98 -6.24 -14.68
N ALA A 84 -10.64 -6.46 -15.96
CA ALA A 84 -9.77 -7.56 -16.38
C ALA A 84 -8.31 -7.39 -15.86
N LEU A 85 -7.79 -6.17 -15.87
CA LEU A 85 -6.44 -5.86 -15.38
C LEU A 85 -6.38 -5.99 -13.84
N ALA A 86 -7.41 -5.52 -13.15
CA ALA A 86 -7.52 -5.63 -11.70
C ALA A 86 -7.60 -7.09 -11.24
N ALA A 87 -8.37 -7.94 -11.94
CA ALA A 87 -8.49 -9.36 -11.60
C ALA A 87 -7.18 -10.14 -11.83
N LEU A 88 -6.38 -9.72 -12.84
CA LEU A 88 -5.11 -10.36 -13.15
C LEU A 88 -3.97 -9.92 -12.22
N ILE A 89 -3.91 -8.64 -11.86
CA ILE A 89 -2.84 -8.09 -11.00
C ILE A 89 -3.12 -8.33 -9.50
N TYR A 90 -4.40 -8.33 -9.09
CA TYR A 90 -4.80 -8.46 -7.69
C TYR A 90 -5.75 -9.65 -7.45
N PRO A 91 -5.25 -10.89 -7.55
CA PRO A 91 -6.01 -12.04 -7.08
C PRO A 91 -6.25 -11.94 -5.57
N ARG A 92 -7.40 -12.45 -5.09
CA ARG A 92 -7.82 -12.35 -3.68
C ARG A 92 -6.76 -12.81 -2.68
N LYS A 93 -5.96 -13.81 -3.06
CA LYS A 93 -4.88 -14.38 -2.25
C LYS A 93 -3.73 -13.36 -1.99
N SER A 94 -3.33 -12.61 -3.02
CA SER A 94 -2.24 -11.61 -2.92
C SER A 94 -2.63 -10.35 -2.15
N LEU A 95 -3.91 -9.98 -2.20
CA LEU A 95 -4.42 -8.77 -1.53
C LEU A 95 -4.19 -8.79 -0.01
N TYR A 96 -4.31 -9.96 0.63
CA TYR A 96 -4.07 -10.08 2.07
C TYR A 96 -2.57 -9.89 2.41
N LEU A 97 -1.69 -10.55 1.65
CA LEU A 97 -0.24 -10.43 1.81
C LEU A 97 0.24 -9.00 1.57
N SER A 98 -0.25 -8.36 0.50
CA SER A 98 0.10 -6.98 0.17
C SER A 98 -0.36 -5.99 1.25
N LYS A 99 -1.50 -6.22 1.91
CA LYS A 99 -1.98 -5.39 3.03
C LYS A 99 -1.06 -5.51 4.25
N THR A 100 -0.68 -6.74 4.60
CA THR A 100 0.23 -6.98 5.73
C THR A 100 1.61 -6.40 5.45
N LEU A 101 2.14 -6.57 4.23
CA LEU A 101 3.41 -5.97 3.81
C LEU A 101 3.35 -4.45 3.80
N GLY A 102 2.24 -3.86 3.36
CA GLY A 102 2.03 -2.41 3.41
C GLY A 102 2.10 -1.87 4.83
N ASN A 103 1.42 -2.53 5.78
CA ASN A 103 1.51 -2.15 7.20
C ASN A 103 2.94 -2.31 7.74
N PHE A 104 3.63 -3.40 7.40
CA PHE A 104 5.00 -3.63 7.81
C PHE A 104 5.96 -2.58 7.23
N ALA A 105 5.81 -2.22 5.96
CA ALA A 105 6.58 -1.16 5.32
C ALA A 105 6.33 0.20 5.97
N CYS A 106 5.07 0.55 6.26
CA CYS A 106 4.72 1.78 6.98
C CYS A 106 5.37 1.83 8.38
N LEU A 107 5.35 0.71 9.12
CA LEU A 107 5.99 0.62 10.43
C LEU A 107 7.50 0.83 10.33
N LEU A 108 8.16 0.15 9.39
CA LEU A 108 9.61 0.31 9.17
C LEU A 108 9.97 1.72 8.70
N LEU A 109 9.15 2.33 7.85
CA LEU A 109 9.35 3.70 7.38
C LEU A 109 9.20 4.71 8.52
N MET A 110 8.15 4.60 9.34
CA MET A 110 7.97 5.47 10.51
C MET A 110 9.10 5.29 11.52
N PHE A 111 9.58 4.06 11.71
CA PHE A 111 10.74 3.79 12.54
C PHE A 111 12.01 4.45 12.00
N LEU A 112 12.30 4.30 10.70
CA LEU A 112 13.46 4.90 10.05
C LEU A 112 13.42 6.44 10.10
N VAL A 113 12.25 7.03 9.87
CA VAL A 113 12.02 8.48 10.02
C VAL A 113 12.27 8.89 11.46
N GLY A 114 11.74 8.16 12.44
CA GLY A 114 11.95 8.42 13.87
C GLY A 114 13.43 8.41 14.27
N VAL A 115 14.22 7.45 13.76
CA VAL A 115 15.67 7.36 14.03
C VAL A 115 16.47 8.49 13.33
N LYS A 116 16.06 8.92 12.14
CA LYS A 116 16.71 10.02 11.41
C LYS A 116 16.28 11.41 11.90
N MET A 117 15.15 11.52 12.58
CA MET A 117 14.59 12.80 13.02
C MET A 117 15.40 13.37 14.20
N ASP A 118 16.07 14.51 13.98
CA ASP A 118 16.73 15.25 15.06
C ASP A 118 15.69 15.90 16.00
N LEU A 119 15.67 15.46 17.26
CA LEU A 119 14.74 15.95 18.29
C LEU A 119 15.00 17.42 18.69
N SER A 120 16.21 17.93 18.43
CA SER A 120 16.60 19.31 18.76
C SER A 120 15.86 20.33 17.88
N MET A 121 15.62 20.00 16.62
CA MET A 121 14.81 20.80 15.68
C MET A 121 13.31 20.77 16.03
N LEU A 122 12.80 19.63 16.50
CA LEU A 122 11.39 19.48 16.87
C LEU A 122 11.03 20.33 18.09
N THR A 123 11.93 20.38 19.08
CA THR A 123 11.72 21.14 20.32
C THR A 123 11.72 22.66 20.10
N LYS A 124 12.56 23.16 19.17
CA LYS A 124 12.60 24.60 18.81
C LYS A 124 11.40 25.07 17.99
N SER A 125 10.84 24.20 17.15
CA SER A 125 9.69 24.52 16.29
C SER A 125 8.33 24.35 16.99
N GLY A 126 8.27 23.57 18.08
CA GLY A 126 7.04 23.12 18.74
C GLY A 126 6.07 24.24 19.18
N LYS A 127 6.55 25.37 19.73
CA LYS A 127 5.64 26.40 20.29
C LYS A 127 4.80 27.14 19.24
N LYS A 128 5.32 27.36 18.03
CA LYS A 128 4.60 28.04 16.95
C LYS A 128 3.94 27.07 15.97
N GLY A 129 4.56 25.89 15.77
CA GLY A 129 4.03 24.85 14.89
C GLY A 129 2.76 24.20 15.41
N THR A 130 2.64 23.99 16.73
CA THR A 130 1.51 23.23 17.32
C THR A 130 0.15 23.83 16.93
N ARG A 131 0.02 25.17 16.86
CA ARG A 131 -1.24 25.81 16.46
C ARG A 131 -1.62 25.51 15.01
N HIS A 132 -0.66 25.53 14.09
CA HIS A 132 -0.91 25.21 12.68
C HIS A 132 -1.24 23.73 12.49
N TRP A 133 -0.54 22.83 13.18
CA TRP A 133 -0.82 21.39 13.15
C TRP A 133 -2.20 21.06 13.69
N VAL A 134 -2.58 21.63 14.84
CA VAL A 134 -3.90 21.45 15.45
C VAL A 134 -5.01 21.96 14.52
N MET A 135 -4.79 23.11 13.87
CA MET A 135 -5.76 23.66 12.93
C MET A 135 -5.91 22.78 11.69
N CYS A 136 -4.82 22.28 11.09
CA CYS A 136 -4.88 21.32 9.99
C CYS A 136 -5.57 20.01 10.40
N PHE A 137 -5.28 19.49 11.61
CA PHE A 137 -5.87 18.26 12.10
C PHE A 137 -7.38 18.38 12.30
N LEU A 138 -7.84 19.49 12.90
CA LEU A 138 -9.27 19.78 13.09
C LEU A 138 -10.01 19.94 11.75
N ILE A 139 -9.39 20.58 10.76
CA ILE A 139 -10.01 20.71 9.42
C ILE A 139 -10.12 19.33 8.76
N ALA A 140 -9.08 18.49 8.86
CA ALA A 140 -9.06 17.17 8.25
C ALA A 140 -10.09 16.20 8.87
N THR A 141 -10.31 16.23 10.19
CA THR A 141 -11.29 15.35 10.85
C THR A 141 -12.73 15.71 10.46
N ASN A 142 -13.05 17.01 10.45
CA ASN A 142 -14.38 17.50 10.07
C ASN A 142 -14.67 17.24 8.58
N ALA A 143 -13.68 17.44 7.70
CA ALA A 143 -13.83 17.15 6.27
C ALA A 143 -14.07 15.65 6.01
N LYS A 144 -13.34 14.75 6.68
CA LYS A 144 -13.57 13.30 6.55
C LYS A 144 -14.96 12.89 7.01
N HIS A 145 -15.44 13.44 8.12
CA HIS A 145 -16.77 13.14 8.62
C HIS A 145 -17.87 13.59 7.64
N SER A 146 -17.73 14.79 7.08
CA SER A 146 -18.67 15.33 6.08
C SER A 146 -18.68 14.53 4.77
N LEU A 147 -17.50 14.14 4.26
CA LEU A 147 -17.37 13.27 3.07
C LEU A 147 -17.99 11.88 3.30
N CYS A 148 -17.83 11.31 4.48
CA CYS A 148 -18.42 10.02 4.83
C CYS A 148 -19.96 10.08 4.82
N PHE A 149 -20.54 11.19 5.28
CA PHE A 149 -21.98 11.40 5.26
C PHE A 149 -22.52 11.57 3.85
N HIS A 150 -21.80 12.31 2.99
CA HIS A 150 -22.18 12.53 1.60
C HIS A 150 -22.07 11.26 0.72
N PHE A 151 -21.19 10.31 1.06
CA PHE A 151 -21.05 9.05 0.30
C PHE A 151 -21.98 7.93 0.80
N LYS A 152 -22.66 8.14 1.94
CA LYS A 152 -23.56 7.17 2.56
C LYS A 152 -25.04 7.45 2.27
N ALA A 153 -25.40 8.67 1.85
CA ALA A 153 -26.72 9.07 1.35
C ALA A 153 -26.83 8.85 -0.17
#